data_AF-A0A7S3AH16-F1
#
_entry.id   AF-A0A7S3AH16-F1
#
_cell.length_a   1.000
_cell.length_b   1.000
_cell.length_c   1.000
_cell.angle_alpha   90.00
_cell.angle_beta   90.00
_cell.angle_gamma   90.00
#
_symmetry.space_group_name_H-M   'P 1'
#
loop_
_entity.id
_entity.type
_entity.pdbx_description
1 polymer ?
#
loop_
_entity_poly.entity_id
_entity_poly.type
_entity_poly.pdbx_seq_one_letter_code
_entity_poly.pdbx_strand_id
1 'polypeptide(L)'
;FSGAVFRSHEGILPLENHQPWSDAETLEHFRRCVAIFVAFRSYRRQLMHESATRGWPLVRHPVLHYPDDPLFLDDNDGRGGRSVWQFMLGADYMVIPVLREGARAVDCYLPHGHWVPLFLPAADTITQHKTGWRQFAAPLGQPVVLARAEASSLDGVREALAEQGVL
;
A
#
# COMPACT_ATOMS: atom_id res chain seq x y z
N PHE A 1 2.48 5.56 3.62
CA PHE A 1 1.45 6.53 3.15
C PHE A 1 0.02 6.16 3.57
N SER A 2 -0.24 4.90 3.95
CA SER A 2 -1.58 4.35 4.21
C SER A 2 -2.24 4.76 5.55
N GLY A 3 -1.47 5.21 6.53
CA GLY A 3 -2.01 5.65 7.83
C GLY A 3 -2.62 7.06 7.79
N ALA A 4 -3.38 7.39 8.84
CA ALA A 4 -3.91 8.75 9.06
C ALA A 4 -2.80 9.79 9.30
N VAL A 5 -1.70 9.35 9.91
CA VAL A 5 -0.56 10.16 10.33
C VAL A 5 0.73 9.48 9.84
N PHE A 6 1.73 10.29 9.47
CA PHE A 6 3.08 9.84 9.19
C PHE A 6 4.01 10.38 10.28
N ARG A 7 4.57 9.50 11.10
CA ARG A 7 5.33 9.87 12.30
C ARG A 7 6.47 8.87 12.52
N SER A 8 7.66 9.37 12.84
CA SER A 8 8.79 8.57 13.32
C SER A 8 8.84 8.51 14.85
N HIS A 9 9.78 7.75 15.40
CA HIS A 9 10.13 7.76 16.81
C HIS A 9 11.59 7.36 16.94
N GLU A 10 12.36 8.02 17.80
CA GLU A 10 13.78 7.68 18.00
C GLU A 10 14.01 6.32 18.71
N GLY A 11 12.94 5.67 19.19
CA GLY A 11 13.02 4.51 20.06
C GLY A 11 13.53 4.84 21.48
N ILE A 12 13.92 3.77 22.20
CA ILE A 12 14.41 3.84 23.59
C ILE A 12 15.91 4.15 23.64
N LEU A 13 16.67 3.72 22.62
CA LEU A 13 18.11 3.92 22.50
C LEU A 13 18.43 4.70 21.21
N PRO A 14 18.18 6.03 21.15
CA PRO A 14 18.30 6.82 19.92
C PRO A 14 19.67 6.77 19.27
N LEU A 15 20.74 6.71 20.07
CA LEU A 15 22.12 6.73 19.61
C LEU A 15 22.58 5.40 18.99
N GLU A 16 21.92 4.29 19.34
CA GLU A 16 22.24 2.95 18.85
C GLU A 16 21.38 2.56 17.63
N ASN A 17 20.32 3.33 17.34
CA ASN A 17 19.37 3.03 16.28
C ASN A 17 19.47 4.05 15.15
N HIS A 18 19.39 3.55 13.92
CA HIS A 18 19.37 4.38 12.72
C HIS A 18 18.13 5.29 12.70
N GLN A 19 18.35 6.58 12.47
CA GLN A 19 17.31 7.62 12.42
C GLN A 19 17.09 8.07 10.97
N PRO A 20 15.91 8.62 10.64
CA PRO A 20 15.65 9.15 9.30
C PRO A 20 16.65 10.21 8.81
N TRP A 21 17.40 10.84 9.72
CA TRP A 21 18.43 11.85 9.45
C TRP A 21 19.87 11.36 9.75
N SER A 22 20.08 10.06 9.97
CA SER A 22 21.43 9.52 10.25
C SER A 22 22.38 9.61 9.07
N ASP A 23 21.88 9.53 7.83
CA ASP A 23 22.67 9.71 6.61
C ASP A 23 21.83 10.30 5.46
N ALA A 24 22.51 10.75 4.41
CA ALA A 24 21.90 11.43 3.28
C ALA A 24 21.00 10.50 2.44
N GLU A 25 21.35 9.21 2.30
CA GLU A 25 20.58 8.25 1.52
C GLU A 25 19.23 7.97 2.20
N THR A 26 19.23 7.73 3.50
CA THR A 26 18.04 7.50 4.30
C THR A 26 17.19 8.75 4.39
N LEU A 27 17.80 9.93 4.52
CA LEU A 27 17.07 11.18 4.53
C LEU A 27 16.35 11.41 3.21
N GLU A 28 16.99 11.14 2.08
CA GLU A 28 16.37 11.26 0.76
C GLU A 28 15.25 10.23 0.58
N HIS A 29 15.47 8.98 1.01
CA HIS A 29 14.43 7.96 1.03
C HIS A 29 13.23 8.37 1.90
N PHE A 30 13.46 8.98 3.06
CA PHE A 30 12.43 9.50 3.93
C PHE A 30 11.66 10.66 3.27
N ARG A 31 12.35 11.58 2.58
CA ARG A 31 11.70 12.64 1.78
C ARG A 31 10.79 12.05 0.71
N ARG A 32 11.24 11.03 -0.03
CA ARG A 32 10.40 10.31 -0.99
C ARG A 32 9.16 9.69 -0.33
N CYS A 33 9.31 9.08 0.85
CA CYS A 33 8.17 8.53 1.60
C CYS A 33 7.16 9.61 2.02
N VAL A 34 7.64 10.79 2.44
CA VAL A 34 6.80 11.95 2.76
C VAL A 34 6.06 12.46 1.52
N ALA A 35 6.75 12.58 0.38
CA ALA A 35 6.16 12.95 -0.90
C ALA A 35 5.00 12.02 -1.28
N ILE A 36 5.17 10.69 -1.16
CA ILE A 36 4.09 9.72 -1.37
C ILE A 36 2.95 9.95 -0.36
N PHE A 37 3.25 10.18 0.92
CA PHE A 37 2.21 10.46 1.92
C PHE A 37 1.42 11.74 1.62
N VAL A 38 2.06 12.77 1.05
CA VAL A 38 1.44 14.02 0.62
C VAL A 38 0.58 13.80 -0.62
N ALA A 39 1.05 13.05 -1.62
CA ALA A 39 0.28 12.78 -2.84
C ALA A 39 -1.07 12.09 -2.56
N PHE A 40 -1.11 11.22 -1.56
CA PHE A 40 -2.36 10.55 -1.12
C PHE A 40 -3.28 11.45 -0.27
N ARG A 41 -2.96 12.73 -0.03
CA ARG A 41 -3.70 13.61 0.90
C ARG A 41 -5.19 13.71 0.55
N SER A 42 -5.54 13.95 -0.71
CA SER A 42 -6.93 14.15 -1.13
C SER A 42 -7.76 12.88 -0.89
N TYR A 43 -7.26 11.73 -1.33
CA TYR A 43 -7.91 10.44 -1.10
C TYR A 43 -7.98 10.09 0.40
N ARG A 44 -6.91 10.31 1.16
CA ARG A 44 -6.91 10.09 2.62
C ARG A 44 -7.96 10.96 3.33
N ARG A 45 -8.16 12.21 2.91
CA ARG A 45 -9.23 13.07 3.47
C ARG A 45 -10.62 12.52 3.18
N GLN A 46 -10.86 11.97 1.99
CA GLN A 46 -12.10 11.27 1.69
C GLN A 46 -12.30 10.08 2.62
N LEU A 47 -11.28 9.24 2.82
CA LEU A 47 -11.38 8.09 3.73
C LEU A 47 -11.60 8.50 5.19
N MET A 48 -11.01 9.62 5.63
CA MET A 48 -11.28 10.20 6.96
C MET A 48 -12.74 10.64 7.10
N HIS A 49 -13.32 11.23 6.03
CA HIS A 49 -14.73 11.59 6.01
C HIS A 49 -15.65 10.36 6.04
N GLU A 50 -15.33 9.31 5.26
CA GLU A 50 -16.03 8.02 5.31
C GLU A 50 -15.96 7.40 6.71
N SER A 51 -14.81 7.50 7.37
CA SER A 51 -14.63 7.03 8.73
C SER A 51 -15.51 7.79 9.73
N ALA A 52 -15.55 9.12 9.65
CA ALA A 52 -16.38 9.95 10.53
C ALA A 52 -17.89 9.75 10.31
N THR A 53 -18.31 9.46 9.08
CA THR A 53 -19.74 9.36 8.71
C THR A 53 -20.29 7.94 8.78
N ARG A 54 -19.47 6.93 8.48
CA ARG A 54 -19.90 5.52 8.36
C ARG A 54 -19.19 4.58 9.34
N GLY A 55 -18.15 5.05 10.03
CA GLY A 55 -17.33 4.20 10.91
C GLY A 55 -16.35 3.29 10.16
N TRP A 56 -16.20 3.45 8.84
CA TRP A 56 -15.30 2.60 8.06
C TRP A 56 -13.83 2.96 8.33
N PRO A 57 -12.93 1.99 8.52
CA PRO A 57 -11.52 2.29 8.71
C PRO A 57 -10.88 2.71 7.37
N LEU A 58 -9.83 3.54 7.44
CA LEU A 58 -9.04 3.95 6.28
C LEU A 58 -8.29 2.74 5.71
N VAL A 59 -7.62 2.00 6.58
CA VAL A 59 -6.96 0.72 6.27
C VAL A 59 -7.94 -0.40 6.58
N ARG A 60 -8.22 -1.22 5.58
CA ARG A 60 -9.29 -2.22 5.57
C ARG A 60 -8.69 -3.60 5.33
N HIS A 61 -9.19 -4.58 6.07
CA HIS A 61 -8.96 -5.97 5.71
C HIS A 61 -9.60 -6.25 4.34
N PRO A 62 -8.94 -6.95 3.39
CA PRO A 62 -9.50 -7.20 2.07
C PRO A 62 -10.87 -7.89 2.07
N VAL A 63 -11.17 -8.70 3.10
CA VAL A 63 -12.48 -9.34 3.30
C VAL A 63 -13.67 -8.36 3.27
N LEU A 64 -13.48 -7.09 3.64
CA LEU A 64 -14.55 -6.09 3.58
C LEU A 64 -15.00 -5.78 2.14
N HIS A 65 -14.14 -6.04 1.17
CA HIS A 65 -14.40 -5.81 -0.25
C HIS A 65 -14.58 -7.12 -1.05
N TYR A 66 -14.15 -8.24 -0.46
CA TYR A 66 -14.18 -9.57 -1.05
C TYR A 66 -14.62 -10.60 0.01
N PRO A 67 -15.86 -10.51 0.52
CA PRO A 67 -16.31 -11.30 1.66
C PRO A 67 -16.44 -12.80 1.35
N ASP A 68 -16.61 -13.15 0.08
CA ASP A 68 -16.74 -14.55 -0.36
C ASP A 68 -15.39 -15.19 -0.70
N ASP A 69 -14.28 -14.47 -0.52
CA ASP A 69 -12.95 -14.98 -0.81
C ASP A 69 -12.45 -15.88 0.32
N PRO A 70 -12.25 -17.19 0.08
CA PRO A 70 -11.93 -18.14 1.13
C PRO A 70 -10.56 -17.85 1.77
N LEU A 71 -9.61 -17.29 1.02
CA LEU A 71 -8.28 -17.02 1.58
C LEU A 71 -8.31 -15.80 2.50
N PHE A 72 -9.06 -14.75 2.14
CA PHE A 72 -9.23 -13.61 3.05
C PHE A 72 -10.08 -13.92 4.27
N LEU A 73 -10.97 -14.92 4.18
CA LEU A 73 -11.72 -15.41 5.35
C LEU A 73 -10.83 -16.23 6.30
N ASP A 74 -9.91 -17.03 5.75
CA ASP A 74 -9.03 -17.93 6.51
C ASP A 74 -7.70 -17.27 6.96
N ASP A 75 -7.51 -15.97 6.68
CA ASP A 75 -6.22 -15.25 6.77
C ASP A 75 -5.57 -15.21 8.18
N ASN A 76 -6.21 -15.74 9.24
CA ASN A 76 -5.66 -15.68 10.59
C ASN A 76 -6.09 -16.80 11.56
N ASP A 77 -6.57 -17.97 11.10
CA ASP A 77 -7.14 -18.93 12.06
C ASP A 77 -6.11 -19.85 12.77
N GLY A 78 -4.79 -19.65 12.56
CA GLY A 78 -3.76 -20.49 13.17
C GLY A 78 -3.77 -21.96 12.70
N ARG A 79 -4.54 -22.27 11.64
CA ARG A 79 -4.73 -23.63 11.08
C ARG A 79 -3.88 -23.94 9.84
N GLY A 80 -2.78 -23.22 9.64
CA GLY A 80 -1.82 -23.51 8.55
C GLY A 80 -2.21 -22.99 7.17
N GLY A 81 -3.20 -22.08 7.08
CA GLY A 81 -3.48 -21.30 5.87
C GLY A 81 -2.33 -20.35 5.51
N ARG A 82 -2.23 -19.97 4.23
CA ARG A 82 -1.21 -19.03 3.74
C ARG A 82 -1.61 -17.60 4.17
N SER A 83 -0.95 -17.03 5.18
CA SER A 83 -1.18 -15.65 5.60
C SER A 83 -0.90 -14.67 4.45
N VAL A 84 -1.82 -13.74 4.25
CA VAL A 84 -1.78 -12.68 3.25
C VAL A 84 -1.40 -11.38 3.93
N TRP A 85 -0.16 -10.98 3.75
CA TRP A 85 0.37 -9.74 4.31
C TRP A 85 0.06 -8.57 3.38
N GLN A 86 -1.22 -8.25 3.22
CA GLN A 86 -1.70 -7.13 2.40
C GLN A 86 -2.94 -6.50 3.02
N PHE A 87 -3.25 -5.27 2.62
CA PHE A 87 -4.45 -4.58 3.07
C PHE A 87 -5.00 -3.67 1.98
N MET A 88 -6.27 -3.31 2.11
CA MET A 88 -6.89 -2.30 1.28
C MET A 88 -6.76 -0.92 1.93
N LEU A 89 -6.35 0.09 1.18
CA LEU A 89 -6.47 1.50 1.58
C LEU A 89 -7.73 2.08 0.95
N GLY A 90 -8.77 2.23 1.77
CA GLY A 90 -10.13 2.46 1.30
C GLY A 90 -10.60 1.33 0.39
N ALA A 91 -11.43 1.65 -0.60
CA ALA A 91 -11.92 0.66 -1.56
C ALA A 91 -10.97 0.49 -2.78
N ASP A 92 -10.07 1.46 -2.99
CA ASP A 92 -9.44 1.66 -4.30
C ASP A 92 -8.06 1.01 -4.43
N TYR A 93 -7.27 0.88 -3.35
CA TYR A 93 -5.88 0.43 -3.45
C TYR A 93 -5.60 -0.81 -2.61
N MET A 94 -5.06 -1.86 -3.22
CA MET A 94 -4.40 -2.96 -2.54
C MET A 94 -2.94 -2.60 -2.28
N VAL A 95 -2.50 -2.71 -1.03
CA VAL A 95 -1.12 -2.38 -0.60
C VAL A 95 -0.45 -3.64 -0.06
N ILE A 96 0.74 -3.94 -0.59
CA ILE A 96 1.51 -5.14 -0.26
C ILE A 96 2.88 -4.71 0.30
N PRO A 97 3.02 -4.58 1.63
CA PRO A 97 4.29 -4.20 2.26
C PRO A 97 5.36 -5.28 2.08
N VAL A 98 6.62 -4.85 1.92
CA VAL A 98 7.79 -5.72 1.97
C VAL A 98 8.18 -5.91 3.43
N LEU A 99 8.02 -7.14 3.96
CA LEU A 99 8.23 -7.44 5.38
C LEU A 99 9.47 -8.29 5.67
N ARG A 100 10.19 -8.74 4.63
CA ARG A 100 11.42 -9.54 4.77
C ARG A 100 12.63 -8.71 4.37
N GLU A 101 13.66 -8.74 5.19
CA GLU A 101 14.95 -8.12 4.90
C GLU A 101 15.52 -8.66 3.58
N GLY A 102 16.14 -7.79 2.78
CA GLY A 102 16.76 -8.15 1.50
C GLY A 102 15.80 -8.50 0.37
N ALA A 103 14.48 -8.58 0.62
CA ALA A 103 13.51 -8.89 -0.42
C ALA A 103 13.48 -7.80 -1.51
N ARG A 104 13.36 -8.24 -2.75
CA ARG A 104 13.23 -7.41 -3.96
C ARG A 104 11.94 -7.67 -4.74
N ALA A 105 11.11 -8.57 -4.22
CA ALA A 105 9.82 -8.92 -4.75
C ALA A 105 8.89 -9.38 -3.63
N VAL A 106 7.59 -9.26 -3.85
CA VAL A 106 6.55 -9.73 -2.92
C VAL A 106 5.48 -10.52 -3.68
N ASP A 107 4.95 -11.53 -3.02
CA ASP A 107 3.78 -12.26 -3.50
C ASP A 107 2.52 -11.51 -3.06
N CYS A 108 1.64 -11.24 -4.02
CA CYS A 108 0.38 -10.54 -3.83
C CYS A 108 -0.77 -11.47 -4.20
N TYR A 109 -1.80 -11.54 -3.37
CA TYR A 109 -3.02 -12.28 -3.68
C TYR A 109 -4.07 -11.33 -4.26
N LEU A 110 -4.37 -11.47 -5.55
CA LEU A 110 -5.28 -10.56 -6.25
C LEU A 110 -6.63 -11.21 -6.53
N PRO A 111 -7.72 -10.55 -6.12
CA PRO A 111 -9.07 -10.87 -6.58
C PRO A 111 -9.26 -10.64 -8.07
N HIS A 112 -10.31 -11.25 -8.62
CA HIS A 112 -10.80 -10.96 -9.95
C HIS A 112 -11.01 -9.45 -10.15
N GLY A 113 -10.53 -8.91 -11.27
CA GLY A 113 -10.70 -7.51 -11.63
C GLY A 113 -9.52 -6.94 -12.41
N HIS A 114 -9.52 -5.63 -12.54
CA HIS A 114 -8.48 -4.88 -13.26
C HIS A 114 -7.68 -4.05 -12.26
N TRP A 115 -6.36 -4.21 -12.31
CA TRP A 115 -5.44 -3.63 -11.34
C TRP A 115 -4.35 -2.83 -12.04
N VAL A 116 -4.10 -1.62 -11.58
CA VAL A 116 -3.08 -0.72 -12.12
C VAL A 116 -1.96 -0.58 -11.09
N PRO A 117 -0.75 -1.09 -11.37
CA PRO A 117 0.39 -0.86 -10.51
C PRO A 117 0.77 0.62 -10.49
N LEU A 118 0.86 1.20 -9.29
CA LEU A 118 1.03 2.63 -9.14
C LEU A 118 2.46 3.11 -9.40
N PHE A 119 3.46 2.32 -9.00
CA PHE A 119 4.87 2.69 -9.03
C PHE A 119 5.72 1.90 -10.03
N LEU A 120 5.15 0.91 -10.72
CA LEU A 120 5.89 0.12 -11.70
C LEU A 120 5.92 0.89 -13.04
N PRO A 121 7.11 1.14 -13.62
CA PRO A 121 7.23 1.86 -14.88
C PRO A 121 6.55 1.09 -16.01
N ALA A 122 5.77 1.79 -16.84
CA ALA A 122 5.08 1.24 -18.01
C ALA A 122 4.15 0.05 -17.71
N ALA A 123 3.64 -0.07 -16.48
CA ALA A 123 2.74 -1.16 -16.15
C ALA A 123 1.35 -0.94 -16.77
N ASP A 124 1.04 -1.76 -17.77
CA ASP A 124 -0.31 -1.90 -18.29
C ASP A 124 -1.27 -2.34 -17.18
N THR A 125 -2.56 -2.07 -17.41
CA THR A 125 -3.62 -2.59 -16.55
C THR A 125 -3.55 -4.12 -16.53
N ILE A 126 -3.35 -4.66 -15.34
CA ILE A 126 -3.36 -6.09 -15.07
C ILE A 126 -4.80 -6.57 -15.02
N THR A 127 -5.17 -7.46 -15.93
CA THR A 127 -6.46 -8.17 -15.84
C THR A 127 -6.27 -9.49 -15.10
N GLN A 128 -6.91 -9.59 -13.93
CA GLN A 128 -6.94 -10.79 -13.11
C GLN A 128 -8.25 -11.54 -13.37
N HIS A 129 -8.21 -12.60 -14.18
CA HIS A 129 -9.40 -13.37 -14.57
C HIS A 129 -9.94 -14.31 -13.48
N LYS A 130 -9.11 -14.68 -12.52
CA LYS A 130 -9.47 -15.53 -11.37
C LYS A 130 -8.67 -15.07 -10.17
N THR A 131 -9.23 -15.15 -8.97
CA THR A 131 -8.46 -14.84 -7.77
C THR A 131 -7.20 -15.72 -7.69
N GLY A 132 -6.04 -15.13 -7.40
CA GLY A 132 -4.80 -15.90 -7.31
C GLY A 132 -3.56 -15.10 -6.93
N TRP A 133 -2.48 -15.82 -6.69
CA TRP A 133 -1.18 -15.25 -6.35
C TRP A 133 -0.45 -14.73 -7.58
N ARG A 134 0.20 -13.58 -7.44
CA ARG A 134 1.08 -12.97 -8.43
C ARG A 134 2.26 -12.30 -7.74
N GLN A 135 3.44 -12.46 -8.31
CA GLN A 135 4.65 -11.82 -7.79
C GLN A 135 4.90 -10.47 -8.46
N PHE A 136 5.35 -9.50 -7.68
CA PHE A 136 5.69 -8.16 -8.14
C PHE A 136 7.08 -7.76 -7.67
N ALA A 137 7.84 -7.09 -8.54
CA ALA A 137 9.08 -6.43 -8.13
C ALA A 137 8.78 -5.32 -7.11
N ALA A 138 9.61 -5.23 -6.08
CA ALA A 138 9.48 -4.30 -4.98
C ALA A 138 10.86 -3.71 -4.60
N PRO A 139 11.50 -2.93 -5.50
CA PRO A 139 12.74 -2.26 -5.18
C PRO A 139 12.51 -1.21 -4.08
N LEU A 140 13.58 -0.88 -3.36
CA LEU A 140 13.50 0.10 -2.27
C LEU A 140 12.96 1.44 -2.79
N GLY A 141 11.94 1.98 -2.11
CA GLY A 141 11.31 3.26 -2.50
C GLY A 141 10.18 3.14 -3.53
N GLN A 142 9.87 1.93 -3.99
CA GLN A 142 8.72 1.63 -4.85
C GLN A 142 7.89 0.50 -4.21
N PRO A 143 7.07 0.82 -3.19
CA PRO A 143 6.22 -0.19 -2.57
C PRO A 143 5.21 -0.74 -3.59
N VAL A 144 4.80 -2.00 -3.43
CA VAL A 144 3.79 -2.58 -4.32
C VAL A 144 2.42 -2.08 -3.90
N VAL A 145 1.84 -1.25 -4.76
CA VAL A 145 0.51 -0.67 -4.60
C VAL A 145 -0.23 -0.83 -5.91
N LEU A 146 -1.39 -1.47 -5.85
CA LEU A 146 -2.23 -1.77 -6.99
C LEU A 146 -3.55 -1.05 -6.80
N ALA A 147 -3.85 -0.10 -7.67
CA ALA A 147 -5.16 0.54 -7.71
C ALA A 147 -6.14 -0.33 -8.50
N ARG A 148 -7.42 -0.34 -8.15
CA ARG A 148 -8.46 -0.80 -9.07
C ARG A 148 -8.46 0.10 -10.30
N ALA A 149 -8.65 -0.44 -11.50
CA ALA A 149 -8.68 0.36 -12.72
C ALA A 149 -9.87 1.36 -12.72
N GLU A 150 -10.97 0.99 -12.07
CA GLU A 150 -12.16 1.82 -11.90
C GLU A 150 -12.09 2.78 -10.69
N ALA A 151 -10.96 2.86 -10.00
CA ALA A 151 -10.81 3.71 -8.83
C ALA A 151 -10.92 5.19 -9.21
N SER A 152 -11.95 5.86 -8.68
CA SER A 152 -12.16 7.31 -8.88
C SER A 152 -11.01 8.18 -8.38
N SER A 153 -10.19 7.66 -7.45
CA SER A 153 -9.04 8.36 -6.90
C SER A 153 -7.75 8.21 -7.72
N LEU A 154 -7.71 7.28 -8.69
CA LEU A 154 -6.48 6.88 -9.38
C LEU A 154 -5.79 8.04 -10.08
N ASP A 155 -6.51 8.75 -10.95
CA ASP A 155 -5.92 9.83 -11.76
C ASP A 155 -5.37 10.96 -10.88
N GLY A 156 -6.16 11.41 -9.90
CA GLY A 156 -5.74 12.46 -8.98
C GLY A 156 -4.55 12.07 -8.11
N VAL A 157 -4.44 10.80 -7.69
CA VAL A 157 -3.26 10.32 -6.96
C VAL A 157 -2.04 10.21 -7.88
N ARG A 158 -2.18 9.77 -9.13
CA ARG A 158 -1.07 9.71 -10.09
C ARG A 158 -0.55 11.10 -10.44
N GLU A 159 -1.45 12.06 -10.69
CA GLU A 159 -1.09 13.46 -10.91
C GLU A 159 -0.33 14.02 -9.70
N ALA A 160 -0.88 13.86 -8.49
CA ALA A 160 -0.22 14.32 -7.27
C ALA A 160 1.14 13.63 -7.02
N LEU A 161 1.30 12.36 -7.41
CA LEU A 161 2.60 11.68 -7.31
C LEU A 161 3.62 12.24 -8.31
N ALA A 162 3.19 12.56 -9.53
CA ALA A 162 4.06 13.20 -10.53
C ALA A 162 4.46 14.62 -10.10
N GLU A 163 3.54 15.41 -9.56
CA GLU A 163 3.83 16.74 -9.00
C GLU A 163 4.86 16.70 -7.86
N GLN A 164 4.85 15.63 -7.07
CA GLN A 164 5.83 15.41 -6.00
C GLN A 164 7.15 14.79 -6.49
N GLY A 165 7.32 14.58 -7.81
CA GLY A 165 8.51 13.97 -8.41
C GLY A 165 8.70 12.50 -8.04
N VAL A 166 7.63 11.81 -7.67
CA VAL A 166 7.68 10.38 -7.31
C VAL A 166 7.59 9.47 -8.53
N LEU A 167 6.74 9.87 -9.49
CA LEU A 167 6.52 9.25 -10.80
C LEU A 167 7.13 10.10 -11.92
#